data_AF-A0A7R9R1B5-F1
#
_entry.id   AF-A0A7R9R1B5-F1
#
_cell.length_a   1.000
_cell.length_b   1.000
_cell.length_c   1.000
_cell.angle_alpha   90.00
_cell.angle_beta   90.00
_cell.angle_gamma   90.00
#
_symmetry.space_group_name_H-M   'P 1'
#
loop_
_entity.id
_entity.type
_entity.pdbx_description
1 polymer ?
#
loop_
_entity_poly.entity_id
_entity_poly.type
_entity_poly.pdbx_seq_one_letter_code
_entity_poly.pdbx_strand_id
1 'polypeptide(L)'
;LSDPQERVQSIYAHIGKLPRANYDLLERLVFHLARVAQQESANRMTANSLAIVFAPCILRTDKVMQMQDKLSDIGKQTVERMAQIKDTLADIDILDTACHTASSRLSSLRLSK
;
A
#
# COMPACT_ATOMS: atom_id res chain seq x y z
N LEU A 1 -1.42 -17.21 4.36
CA LEU A 1 -0.71 -18.50 4.34
C LEU A 1 -0.48 -18.91 5.78
N SER A 2 -1.39 -19.73 6.32
CA SER A 2 -1.37 -20.15 7.73
C SER A 2 -0.56 -21.44 7.92
N ASP A 3 -0.44 -22.27 6.87
CA ASP A 3 0.34 -23.49 6.89
C ASP A 3 1.83 -23.22 6.56
N PRO A 4 2.78 -23.69 7.40
CA PRO A 4 4.20 -23.59 7.11
C PRO A 4 4.62 -24.22 5.77
N GLN A 5 4.01 -25.34 5.35
CA GLN A 5 4.40 -25.99 4.09
C GLN A 5 3.96 -25.17 2.88
N GLU A 6 2.72 -24.66 2.88
CA GLU A 6 2.26 -23.71 1.85
C GLU A 6 3.16 -22.47 1.75
N ARG A 7 3.63 -21.93 2.88
CA ARG A 7 4.56 -20.79 2.89
C ARG A 7 5.87 -21.13 2.20
N VAL A 8 6.43 -22.30 2.52
CA VAL A 8 7.68 -22.78 1.91
C VAL A 8 7.51 -22.97 0.41
N GLN A 9 6.43 -23.63 -0.03
CA GLN A 9 6.14 -23.82 -1.45
C GLN A 9 5.96 -22.49 -2.19
N SER A 10 5.23 -21.55 -1.59
CA SER A 10 5.08 -20.20 -2.15
C SER A 10 6.42 -19.49 -2.31
N ILE A 11 7.32 -19.57 -1.31
CA ILE A 11 8.66 -18.97 -1.41
C ILE A 11 9.45 -19.58 -2.56
N TYR A 12 9.49 -20.91 -2.69
CA TYR A 12 10.16 -21.57 -3.81
C TYR A 12 9.59 -21.17 -5.17
N ALA A 13 8.26 -21.03 -5.27
CA ALA A 13 7.61 -20.58 -6.49
C ALA A 13 8.01 -19.14 -6.90
N HIS A 14 8.28 -18.25 -5.93
CA HIS A 14 8.78 -16.90 -6.20
C HIS A 14 10.26 -16.89 -6.57
N ILE A 15 11.08 -17.67 -5.86
CA ILE A 15 12.50 -17.83 -6.16
C ILE A 15 12.69 -18.37 -7.58
N GLY A 16 11.88 -19.35 -8.00
CA GLY A 16 11.93 -19.91 -9.35
C GLY A 16 11.58 -18.93 -10.48
N LYS A 17 11.02 -17.76 -10.17
CA LYS A 17 10.72 -16.69 -11.13
C LYS A 17 11.84 -15.65 -11.25
N LEU A 18 12.89 -15.74 -10.44
CA LEU A 18 14.00 -14.79 -10.49
C LEU A 18 14.76 -14.93 -11.82
N PRO A 19 15.35 -13.84 -12.35
CA PRO A 19 16.30 -13.93 -13.44
C PRO A 19 17.42 -14.93 -13.11
N ARG A 20 17.91 -15.66 -14.11
CA ARG A 20 18.83 -16.79 -13.92
C ARG A 20 20.04 -16.43 -13.04
N ALA A 21 20.68 -15.30 -13.31
CA ALA A 21 21.84 -14.84 -12.55
C ALA A 21 21.52 -14.60 -11.06
N ASN A 22 20.34 -14.06 -10.76
CA ASN A 22 19.88 -13.80 -9.40
C ASN A 22 19.52 -15.10 -8.67
N TYR A 23 18.89 -16.05 -9.37
CA TYR A 23 18.61 -17.39 -8.85
C TYR A 23 19.90 -18.12 -8.48
N ASP A 24 20.85 -18.22 -9.41
CA ASP A 24 22.13 -18.93 -9.21
C ASP A 24 22.93 -18.31 -8.04
N LEU A 25 22.90 -16.98 -7.91
CA LEU A 25 23.53 -16.28 -6.78
C LEU A 25 22.82 -16.59 -5.46
N LEU A 26 21.49 -16.49 -5.43
CA LEU A 26 20.72 -16.72 -4.21
C LEU A 26 20.86 -18.16 -3.72
N GLU A 27 20.85 -19.14 -4.62
CA GLU A 27 21.08 -20.55 -4.30
C GLU A 27 22.45 -20.75 -3.64
N ARG A 28 23.53 -20.26 -4.26
CA ARG A 28 24.88 -20.39 -3.69
C ARG A 28 25.01 -19.66 -2.36
N LEU A 29 24.39 -18.49 -2.21
CA LEU A 29 24.42 -17.71 -0.99
C LEU A 29 23.71 -18.44 0.15
N VAL A 30 22.48 -18.90 -0.07
CA VAL A 30 21.71 -19.65 0.94
C VAL A 30 22.43 -20.94 1.32
N PHE A 31 23.02 -21.65 0.36
CA PHE A 31 23.85 -22.82 0.63
C PHE A 31 25.05 -22.49 1.53
N HIS A 32 25.75 -21.40 1.24
CA HIS A 32 26.87 -20.96 2.07
C HIS A 32 26.42 -20.60 3.50
N LEU A 33 25.33 -19.83 3.64
CA LEU A 33 24.80 -19.45 4.95
C LEU A 33 24.34 -20.66 5.77
N ALA A 34 23.80 -21.70 5.14
CA ALA A 34 23.48 -22.95 5.81
C ALA A 34 24.73 -23.64 6.38
N ARG A 35 25.84 -23.64 5.64
CA ARG A 35 27.13 -24.17 6.14
C ARG A 35 27.69 -23.33 7.29
N VAL A 36 27.52 -22.01 7.25
CA VAL A 36 27.91 -21.12 8.36
C VAL A 36 27.08 -21.45 9.60
N ALA A 37 25.75 -21.61 9.46
CA ALA A 37 24.87 -21.97 10.56
C ALA A 37 25.19 -23.36 11.16
N GLN A 38 25.62 -24.33 10.35
CA GLN A 38 26.06 -25.64 10.85
C GLN A 38 27.32 -25.56 11.74
N GLN A 39 28.08 -24.46 11.66
CA GLN A 39 29.27 -24.20 12.47
C GLN A 39 28.98 -23.26 13.66
N GLU A 40 27.71 -23.15 14.08
CA GLU A 40 27.25 -22.26 15.15
C GLU A 40 28.07 -22.42 16.45
N SER A 41 28.47 -23.63 16.82
CA SER A 41 29.28 -23.84 18.04
C SER A 41 30.62 -23.10 18.03
N ALA A 42 31.20 -22.88 16.85
CA ALA A 42 32.48 -22.21 16.67
C ALA A 42 32.32 -20.71 16.34
N ASN A 43 31.32 -20.34 15.53
CA ASN A 43 31.15 -18.97 15.05
C ASN A 43 30.00 -18.18 15.71
N ARG A 44 29.18 -18.84 16.55
CA ARG A 44 28.01 -18.29 17.27
C ARG A 44 26.90 -17.75 16.37
N MET A 45 26.90 -18.08 15.09
CA MET A 45 25.91 -17.62 14.12
C MET A 45 24.83 -18.69 13.93
N THR A 46 23.64 -18.44 14.46
CA THR A 46 22.44 -19.26 14.20
C THR A 46 21.87 -18.91 12.81
N ALA A 47 21.00 -19.78 12.27
CA ALA A 47 20.23 -19.45 11.07
C ALA A 47 19.42 -18.13 11.22
N ASN A 48 18.91 -17.87 12.43
CA ASN A 48 18.15 -16.64 12.72
C ASN A 48 19.05 -15.40 12.74
N SER A 49 20.23 -15.45 13.37
CA SER A 49 21.14 -14.29 13.39
C SER A 49 21.68 -13.98 11.99
N LEU A 50 21.96 -15.00 11.17
CA LEU A 50 22.30 -14.81 9.76
C LEU A 50 21.14 -14.18 8.98
N ALA A 51 19.90 -14.66 9.18
CA ALA A 51 18.73 -14.08 8.53
C ALA A 51 18.56 -12.59 8.88
N ILE A 52 18.75 -12.19 10.13
CA ILE A 52 18.68 -10.79 10.57
C ILE A 52 19.68 -9.91 9.82
N VAL A 53 20.91 -10.37 9.61
CA VAL A 53 21.97 -9.59 8.93
C VAL A 53 21.77 -9.57 7.41
N PHE A 54 21.43 -10.70 6.80
CA PHE A 54 21.44 -10.84 5.35
C PHE A 54 20.09 -10.55 4.69
N ALA A 55 18.95 -10.79 5.35
CA ALA A 55 17.64 -10.54 4.76
C ALA A 55 17.45 -9.08 4.30
N PRO A 56 17.89 -8.03 5.05
CA PRO A 56 17.79 -6.65 4.58
C PRO A 56 18.61 -6.36 3.33
N CYS A 57 19.73 -7.06 3.13
CA CYS A 57 20.62 -6.86 1.99
C CYS A 57 20.12 -7.58 0.73
N ILE A 58 19.44 -8.72 0.92
CA ILE A 58 18.95 -9.60 -0.17
C ILE A 58 17.53 -9.22 -0.60
N LEU A 59 16.63 -8.98 0.35
CA LEU A 59 15.18 -8.82 0.13
C LEU A 59 14.74 -7.36 0.22
N ARG A 60 15.61 -6.40 -0.14
CA ARG A 60 15.30 -4.98 -0.06
C ARG A 60 13.93 -4.72 -0.66
N THR A 61 13.01 -4.32 0.20
CA THR A 61 11.74 -3.76 -0.25
C THR A 61 12.03 -2.31 -0.57
N ASP A 62 11.83 -1.90 -1.82
CA ASP A 62 12.00 -0.50 -2.20
C ASP A 62 11.00 0.35 -1.40
N LYS A 63 11.45 0.87 -0.25
CA LYS A 63 10.68 1.82 0.56
C LYS A 63 10.18 2.99 -0.30
N VAL A 64 10.96 3.37 -1.32
CA VAL A 64 10.61 4.40 -2.29
C VAL A 64 9.38 4.00 -3.11
N MET A 65 9.32 2.76 -3.62
CA MET A 65 8.19 2.26 -4.38
C MET A 65 6.93 2.17 -3.50
N GLN A 66 7.05 1.71 -2.25
CA GLN A 66 5.93 1.70 -1.30
C GLN A 66 5.43 3.11 -0.92
N MET A 67 6.32 4.10 -0.84
CA MET A 67 5.91 5.49 -0.59
C MET A 67 5.25 6.11 -1.82
N GLN A 68 5.73 5.79 -3.02
CA GLN A 68 5.18 6.29 -4.28
C GLN A 68 3.76 5.76 -4.52
N ASP A 69 3.51 4.48 -4.22
CA ASP A 69 2.18 3.88 -4.29
C ASP A 69 1.21 4.58 -3.32
N LYS A 70 1.61 4.80 -2.07
CA LYS A 70 0.80 5.50 -1.06
C LYS A 70 0.49 6.96 -1.45
N LEU A 71 1.47 7.67 -2.02
CA LEU A 71 1.27 9.05 -2.48
C LEU A 71 0.32 9.12 -3.67
N SER A 72 0.34 8.12 -4.56
CA SER A 72 -0.57 8.04 -5.71
C SER A 72 -2.03 7.85 -5.29
N ASP A 73 -2.28 7.04 -4.26
CA ASP A 73 -3.64 6.81 -3.73
C ASP A 73 -4.21 8.04 -3.03
N ILE A 74 -3.38 8.77 -2.27
CA ILE A 74 -3.78 10.05 -1.65
C ILE A 74 -4.18 11.05 -2.75
N GLY A 75 -3.45 11.09 -3.87
CA GLY A 75 -3.78 11.93 -5.02
C GLY A 75 -5.18 11.65 -5.57
N LYS A 76 -5.50 10.38 -5.82
CA LYS A 76 -6.82 9.96 -6.32
C LYS A 76 -7.94 10.30 -5.34
N GLN A 77 -7.76 9.97 -4.06
CA GLN A 77 -8.76 10.26 -3.02
C GLN A 77 -9.00 11.77 -2.86
N THR A 78 -7.97 12.60 -3.03
CA THR A 78 -8.09 14.06 -2.95
C THR A 78 -8.94 14.60 -4.11
N VAL A 79 -8.74 14.09 -5.33
CA VAL A 79 -9.54 14.47 -6.51
C VAL A 79 -11.01 14.07 -6.33
N GLU A 80 -11.28 12.85 -5.84
CA GLU A 80 -12.64 12.39 -5.55
C GLU A 80 -13.33 13.25 -4.49
N ARG A 81 -12.63 13.59 -3.38
CA ARG A 81 -13.18 14.51 -2.37
C ARG A 81 -13.49 15.89 -2.94
N MET A 82 -12.62 16.42 -3.79
CA MET A 82 -12.84 17.73 -4.40
C MET A 82 -14.07 17.73 -5.32
N ALA A 83 -14.34 16.63 -6.03
CA ALA A 83 -15.57 16.46 -6.80
C ALA A 83 -16.81 16.46 -5.89
N GLN A 84 -16.80 15.69 -4.79
CA GLN A 84 -17.91 15.66 -3.82
C GLN A 84 -18.18 17.02 -3.17
N ILE A 85 -17.13 17.80 -2.89
CA ILE A 85 -17.28 19.16 -2.35
C ILE A 85 -17.95 20.07 -3.38
N LYS A 86 -17.62 19.96 -4.67
CA LYS A 86 -18.27 20.74 -5.73
C LYS A 86 -19.76 20.41 -5.86
N ASP A 87 -20.13 19.14 -5.81
CA ASP A 87 -21.53 18.72 -5.88
C ASP A 87 -22.31 19.29 -4.69
N THR A 88 -21.76 19.16 -3.48
CA THR A 88 -22.36 19.73 -2.26
C THR A 88 -22.55 21.26 -2.37
N LEU A 89 -21.58 21.97 -2.96
CA LEU A 89 -21.69 23.42 -3.15
C LEU A 89 -22.80 23.79 -4.15
N ALA A 90 -22.99 22.99 -5.20
CA ALA A 90 -24.07 23.20 -6.17
C ALA A 90 -25.44 22.97 -5.52
N ASP A 91 -25.57 21.96 -4.66
CA ASP A 91 -26.82 21.70 -3.92
C ASP A 91 -27.19 22.88 -3.00
N ILE A 92 -26.20 23.51 -2.36
CA ILE A 92 -26.43 24.69 -1.51
C ILE A 92 -26.95 25.86 -2.34
N ASP A 93 -26.38 26.11 -3.52
CA ASP A 93 -26.80 27.20 -4.42
C ASP A 93 -28.23 27.01 -4.92
N ILE A 94 -28.59 25.78 -5.27
CA ILE A 94 -29.96 25.41 -5.64
C ILE A 94 -30.93 25.69 -4.48
N LEU A 95 -30.56 25.29 -3.26
CA LEU A 95 -31.40 25.47 -2.08
C LEU A 95 -31.61 26.96 -1.74
N ASP A 96 -30.56 27.77 -1.88
CA ASP A 96 -30.61 29.21 -1.65
C ASP A 96 -31.53 29.91 -2.66
N THR A 97 -31.41 29.56 -3.95
CA THR A 97 -32.28 30.04 -5.02
C THR A 97 -33.75 29.68 -4.78
N ALA A 98 -34.01 28.44 -4.34
CA ALA A 98 -35.35 27.99 -4.01
C ALA A 98 -35.96 28.76 -2.82
N CYS A 99 -35.16 29.01 -1.77
CA CYS A 99 -35.55 29.78 -0.60
C CYS A 99 -35.90 31.25 -0.96
N HIS A 100 -35.06 31.89 -1.76
CA HIS A 100 -35.30 33.24 -2.26
C HIS A 100 -36.59 33.33 -3.09
N THR A 101 -36.80 32.38 -4.00
CA THR A 101 -38.01 32.31 -4.84
C THR A 101 -39.27 32.14 -3.99
N ALA A 102 -39.24 31.26 -3.00
CA ALA A 102 -40.36 31.03 -2.09
C ALA A 102 -40.68 32.28 -1.25
N SER A 103 -39.65 32.94 -0.71
CA SER A 103 -39.79 34.17 0.07
C SER A 103 -40.41 35.31 -0.75
N SER A 104 -39.98 35.48 -2.00
CA SER A 104 -40.54 36.48 -2.93
C SER A 104 -42.02 36.21 -3.26
N ARG A 105 -42.40 34.94 -3.46
CA ARG A 105 -43.81 34.57 -3.68
C ARG A 105 -44.67 34.77 -2.43
N LEU A 106 -44.11 34.52 -1.25
CA LEU A 106 -44.84 34.72 0.00
C LEU A 106 -45.06 36.21 0.29
N SER A 107 -44.07 37.07 -0.01
CA SER A 107 -44.21 38.51 0.16
C SER A 107 -45.19 39.13 -0.83
N SER A 108 -45.22 38.67 -2.09
CA SER A 108 -46.22 39.13 -3.06
C SER A 108 -47.64 38.76 -2.67
N LEU A 109 -47.86 37.54 -2.14
CA LEU A 109 -49.17 37.12 -1.61
C LEU A 109 -49.61 37.94 -0.39
N ARG A 110 -48.66 38.33 0.49
CA ARG A 110 -48.95 39.17 1.67
C ARG A 110 -49.29 40.61 1.31
N LEU A 111 -48.76 41.14 0.21
CA LEU A 111 -49.03 42.50 -0.28
C LEU A 111 -50.29 42.58 -1.16
N SER A 112 -50.83 41.46 -1.62
CA SER A 112 -52.02 41.40 -2.48
C SER A 112 -53.35 41.32 -1.69
N LYS A 113 -53.35 41.66 -0.40
CA LYS A 113 -54.50 41.65 0.50
C LYS A 113 -54.62 42.98 1.21
#